data_AF-A0A9E3Q5Y1-F1
#
_entry.id   AF-A0A9E3Q5Y1-F1
#
_cell.length_a   1.000
_cell.length_b   1.000
_cell.length_c   1.000
_cell.angle_alpha   90.00
_cell.angle_beta   90.00
_cell.angle_gamma   90.00
#
_symmetry.space_group_name_H-M   'P 1'
#
loop_
_entity.id
_entity.type
_entity.pdbx_description
1 polymer ?
#
loop_
_entity_poly.entity_id
_entity_poly.type
_entity_poly.pdbx_seq_one_letter_code
_entity_poly.pdbx_strand_id
1 'polypeptide(L)'
;MAPRAPTDTWNLWHEAHIDPLFQSLIDAHVALSGVNPDRVYLLGYSAGGDVVWQLAPRMADRFASAAMMAGHPNESSVLGLRNLPFAVFVGGNDAAYNRNTVVAGRAAELGRLAAADPGGTGHRRARKDRGGMRGADHHPHRPGAGSDRPAPFRCPAGSRPPSDRAGQRA
;
A
#
# COMPACT_ATOMS: atom_id res chain seq x y z
N MET A 1 -10.48 -4.26 8.67
CA MET A 1 -10.62 -5.53 9.41
C MET A 1 -9.34 -5.79 10.22
N ALA A 2 -9.34 -6.79 11.12
CA ALA A 2 -8.14 -7.20 11.86
C ALA A 2 -8.17 -8.72 12.11
N PRO A 3 -7.51 -9.55 11.28
CA PRO A 3 -7.48 -10.99 11.47
C PRO A 3 -6.66 -11.39 12.71
N ARG A 4 -7.05 -12.49 13.36
CA ARG A 4 -6.24 -13.14 14.40
C ARG A 4 -5.05 -13.88 13.76
N ALA A 5 -3.99 -14.12 14.53
CA ALA A 5 -2.93 -15.03 14.11
C ALA A 5 -3.53 -16.42 13.74
N PRO A 6 -3.18 -17.00 12.58
CA PRO A 6 -3.71 -18.31 12.17
C PRO A 6 -3.13 -19.48 12.97
N THR A 7 -1.95 -19.30 13.56
CA THR A 7 -1.26 -20.32 14.35
C THR A 7 -0.90 -19.80 15.74
N ASP A 8 -0.57 -20.74 16.64
CA ASP A 8 -0.08 -20.48 18.01
C ASP A 8 1.36 -21.01 18.14
N THR A 9 2.22 -20.60 17.20
CA THR A 9 3.67 -20.91 17.19
C THR A 9 4.44 -19.61 17.40
N TRP A 10 5.71 -19.68 17.84
CA TRP A 10 6.55 -18.47 17.88
C TRP A 10 6.71 -17.80 16.50
N ASN A 11 6.56 -18.59 15.43
CA ASN A 11 6.76 -18.19 14.05
C ASN A 11 5.49 -17.59 13.40
N LEU A 12 4.36 -17.51 14.14
CA LEU A 12 3.06 -16.88 13.81
C LEU A 12 2.85 -16.51 12.32
N TRP A 13 3.42 -15.37 11.93
CA TRP A 13 3.14 -14.67 10.68
C TRP A 13 4.24 -14.84 9.61
N HIS A 14 5.26 -15.64 9.92
CA HIS A 14 6.38 -16.00 9.06
C HIS A 14 6.18 -17.37 8.38
N GLU A 15 5.08 -18.05 8.66
CA GLU A 15 4.75 -19.34 8.05
C GLU A 15 4.31 -19.18 6.58
N ALA A 16 4.66 -20.14 5.72
CA ALA A 16 4.47 -20.01 4.27
C ALA A 16 3.00 -19.86 3.81
N HIS A 17 2.04 -20.21 4.67
CA HIS A 17 0.60 -20.10 4.39
C HIS A 17 0.03 -18.69 4.65
N ILE A 18 0.81 -17.76 5.21
CA ILE A 18 0.34 -16.42 5.58
C ILE A 18 0.12 -15.54 4.35
N ASP A 19 1.05 -15.53 3.39
CA ASP A 19 0.93 -14.78 2.14
C ASP A 19 -0.32 -15.17 1.32
N PRO A 20 -0.58 -16.47 1.01
CA PRO A 20 -1.80 -16.86 0.30
C PRO A 20 -3.08 -16.61 1.11
N LEU A 21 -3.02 -16.62 2.45
CA LEU A 21 -4.14 -16.22 3.30
C LEU A 21 -4.47 -14.73 3.13
N PHE A 22 -3.48 -13.83 3.22
CA PHE A 22 -3.69 -12.41 3.03
C PHE A 22 -4.10 -12.09 1.59
N GLN A 23 -3.53 -12.76 0.60
CA GLN A 23 -3.93 -12.64 -0.81
C GLN A 23 -5.41 -12.99 -1.01
N SER A 24 -5.83 -14.19 -0.58
CA SER A 24 -7.22 -14.66 -0.70
C SER A 24 -8.20 -13.75 0.03
N LEU A 25 -7.78 -13.20 1.18
CA LEU A 25 -8.59 -12.28 1.98
C LEU A 25 -8.79 -10.92 1.29
N ILE A 26 -7.75 -10.38 0.65
CA ILE A 26 -7.84 -9.16 -0.16
C ILE A 26 -8.76 -9.41 -1.35
N ASP A 27 -8.53 -10.50 -2.11
CA ASP A 27 -9.32 -10.83 -3.30
C ASP A 27 -10.81 -11.04 -2.96
N ALA A 28 -11.11 -11.72 -1.85
CA ALA A 28 -12.48 -11.88 -1.37
C ALA A 28 -13.16 -10.54 -1.04
N HIS A 29 -12.46 -9.60 -0.41
CA HIS A 29 -13.00 -8.27 -0.12
C HIS A 29 -13.15 -7.37 -1.36
N VAL A 30 -12.27 -7.50 -2.35
CA VAL A 30 -12.42 -6.85 -3.66
C VAL A 30 -13.67 -7.38 -4.36
N ALA A 31 -13.81 -8.71 -4.45
CA ALA A 31 -14.92 -9.36 -5.16
C ALA A 31 -16.29 -9.23 -4.47
N LEU A 32 -16.34 -9.34 -3.14
CA LEU A 32 -17.59 -9.46 -2.37
C LEU A 32 -17.96 -8.23 -1.55
N SER A 33 -17.01 -7.32 -1.28
CA SER A 33 -17.23 -6.13 -0.44
C SER A 33 -16.98 -4.81 -1.18
N GLY A 34 -16.67 -4.84 -2.47
CA GLY A 34 -16.43 -3.64 -3.28
C GLY A 34 -15.19 -2.85 -2.86
N VAL A 35 -14.20 -3.51 -2.23
CA VAL A 35 -12.93 -2.86 -1.88
C VAL A 35 -12.17 -2.51 -3.16
N ASN A 36 -11.70 -1.26 -3.24
CA ASN A 36 -10.82 -0.84 -4.33
C ASN A 36 -9.42 -1.46 -4.14
N PRO A 37 -8.91 -2.28 -5.09
CA PRO A 37 -7.60 -2.92 -4.98
C PRO A 37 -6.44 -1.91 -4.86
N ASP A 38 -6.56 -0.73 -5.47
CA ASP A 38 -5.55 0.35 -5.40
C ASP A 38 -5.56 1.10 -4.04
N ARG A 39 -6.39 0.65 -3.08
CA ARG A 39 -6.60 1.32 -1.78
C ARG A 39 -6.66 0.33 -0.61
N VAL A 40 -5.82 -0.69 -0.66
CA VAL A 40 -5.60 -1.64 0.45
C VAL A 40 -4.44 -1.13 1.33
N TYR A 41 -4.61 -1.18 2.65
CA TYR A 41 -3.65 -0.63 3.63
C TYR A 41 -3.26 -1.69 4.67
N LEU A 42 -1.97 -1.93 4.86
CA LEU A 42 -1.47 -2.88 5.87
C LEU A 42 -0.98 -2.14 7.13
N LEU A 43 -1.57 -2.44 8.28
CA LEU A 43 -1.27 -1.80 9.56
C LEU A 43 -1.04 -2.86 10.64
N GLY A 44 -0.07 -2.63 11.53
CA GLY A 44 0.22 -3.60 12.59
C GLY A 44 1.02 -3.04 13.77
N TYR A 45 0.66 -3.51 14.97
CA TYR A 45 1.24 -3.09 16.24
C TYR A 45 1.89 -4.25 17.01
N SER A 46 3.07 -4.03 17.60
CA SER A 46 3.85 -5.04 18.34
C SER A 46 4.11 -6.27 17.44
N ALA A 47 3.72 -7.48 17.84
CA ALA A 47 3.76 -8.68 16.99
C ALA A 47 3.02 -8.50 15.64
N GLY A 48 1.99 -7.64 15.59
CA GLY A 48 1.36 -7.21 14.35
C GLY A 48 2.27 -6.36 13.46
N GLY A 49 3.18 -5.58 14.04
CA GLY A 49 4.19 -4.79 13.33
C GLY A 49 5.29 -5.66 12.70
N ASP A 50 5.63 -6.79 13.32
CA ASP A 50 6.53 -7.80 12.75
C ASP A 50 5.96 -8.32 11.41
N VAL A 51 4.64 -8.54 11.35
CA VAL A 51 3.91 -8.88 10.11
C VAL A 51 4.08 -7.81 9.05
N VAL A 52 3.98 -6.53 9.42
CA VAL A 52 4.12 -5.43 8.46
C VAL A 52 5.53 -5.39 7.88
N TRP A 53 6.56 -5.63 8.69
CA TRP A 53 7.94 -5.75 8.20
C TRP A 53 8.13 -6.92 7.23
N GLN A 54 7.40 -8.02 7.39
CA GLN A 54 7.58 -9.23 6.58
C GLN A 54 6.68 -9.26 5.33
N LEU A 55 5.40 -8.91 5.43
CA LEU A 55 4.47 -8.94 4.29
C LEU A 55 4.61 -7.73 3.37
N ALA A 56 4.81 -6.52 3.90
CA ALA A 56 4.83 -5.31 3.07
C ALA A 56 5.91 -5.32 1.97
N PRO A 57 7.13 -5.86 2.18
CA PRO A 57 8.11 -6.00 1.09
C PRO A 57 7.81 -7.18 0.14
N ARG A 58 7.15 -8.24 0.62
CA ARG A 58 6.89 -9.47 -0.16
C ARG A 58 5.63 -9.38 -1.03
N MET A 59 4.66 -8.57 -0.61
CA MET A 59 3.38 -8.32 -1.27
C MET A 59 3.20 -6.83 -1.56
N ALA A 60 4.28 -6.13 -1.92
CA ALA A 60 4.29 -4.66 -2.08
C ALA A 60 3.30 -4.16 -3.15
N ASP A 61 3.04 -4.98 -4.17
CA ASP A 61 2.05 -4.77 -5.23
C ASP A 61 0.59 -4.81 -4.74
N ARG A 62 0.35 -5.41 -3.57
CA ARG A 62 -1.00 -5.61 -3.00
C ARG A 62 -1.44 -4.48 -2.06
N PHE A 63 -0.59 -3.48 -1.82
CA PHE A 63 -0.83 -2.42 -0.84
C PHE A 63 -0.60 -1.03 -1.43
N ALA A 64 -1.51 -0.09 -1.13
CA ALA A 64 -1.35 1.33 -1.43
C ALA A 64 -0.36 2.01 -0.48
N SER A 65 -0.27 1.53 0.76
CA SER A 65 0.76 1.88 1.74
C SER A 65 0.70 0.93 2.94
N ALA A 66 1.76 0.92 3.76
CA ALA A 66 1.79 0.16 5.00
C ALA A 66 2.41 0.96 6.16
N ALA A 67 1.97 0.67 7.40
CA ALA A 67 2.52 1.29 8.60
C ALA A 67 2.79 0.28 9.72
N MET A 68 4.02 0.33 10.23
CA MET A 68 4.53 -0.53 11.29
C MET A 68 4.67 0.26 12.59
N MET A 69 4.11 -0.27 13.68
CA MET A 69 4.16 0.32 15.01
C MET A 69 4.75 -0.67 16.03
N ALA A 70 5.85 -0.30 16.71
CA ALA A 70 6.48 -1.08 17.79
C ALA A 70 6.84 -2.56 17.46
N GLY A 71 6.95 -2.89 16.17
CA GLY A 71 7.35 -4.22 15.69
C GLY A 71 8.85 -4.34 15.43
N HIS A 72 9.29 -5.58 15.22
CA HIS A 72 10.65 -5.99 14.96
C HIS A 72 10.83 -6.42 13.50
N PRO A 73 11.84 -5.89 12.78
CA PRO A 73 12.05 -6.27 11.38
C PRO A 73 12.62 -7.67 11.21
N ASN A 74 13.34 -8.20 12.20
CA ASN A 74 14.12 -9.44 12.11
C ASN A 74 14.98 -9.40 10.82
N GLU A 75 15.03 -10.49 10.07
CA GLU A 75 15.80 -10.65 8.82
C GLU A 75 15.12 -10.02 7.59
N SER A 76 13.98 -9.31 7.73
CA SER A 76 13.25 -8.76 6.58
C SER A 76 14.11 -7.86 5.69
N SER A 77 13.93 -8.01 4.38
CA SER A 77 14.52 -7.13 3.37
C SER A 77 13.60 -5.94 3.14
N VAL A 78 14.14 -4.72 3.19
CA VAL A 78 13.39 -3.49 2.88
C VAL A 78 13.39 -3.15 1.38
N LEU A 79 14.02 -3.97 0.51
CA LEU A 79 14.12 -3.68 -0.93
C LEU A 79 12.74 -3.59 -1.61
N GLY A 80 11.82 -4.50 -1.28
CA GLY A 80 10.45 -4.47 -1.81
C GLY A 80 9.65 -3.22 -1.41
N LEU A 81 10.06 -2.54 -0.34
CA LEU A 81 9.40 -1.31 0.12
C LEU A 81 9.73 -0.09 -0.73
N ARG A 82 10.73 -0.14 -1.64
CA ARG A 82 11.13 1.00 -2.51
C ARG A 82 9.95 1.66 -3.24
N ASN A 83 8.98 0.85 -3.67
CA ASN A 83 7.79 1.28 -4.41
C ASN A 83 6.51 1.28 -3.57
N LEU A 84 6.62 1.09 -2.24
CA LEU A 84 5.50 1.14 -1.31
C LEU A 84 5.68 2.32 -0.32
N PRO A 85 4.72 3.26 -0.22
CA PRO A 85 4.74 4.24 0.84
C PRO A 85 4.68 3.54 2.20
N PHE A 86 5.77 3.63 2.96
CA PHE A 86 5.96 2.88 4.20
C PHE A 86 6.14 3.85 5.36
N ALA A 87 5.45 3.60 6.48
CA ALA A 87 5.51 4.40 7.68
C ALA A 87 5.99 3.59 8.89
N VAL A 88 6.86 4.20 9.70
CA VAL A 88 7.55 3.53 10.80
C VAL A 88 7.44 4.35 12.08
N PHE A 89 6.92 3.72 13.14
CA PHE A 89 6.65 4.33 14.44
C PHE A 89 7.19 3.45 15.57
N VAL A 90 8.20 3.93 16.28
CA VAL A 90 8.73 3.32 17.52
C VAL A 90 9.01 4.42 18.53
N GLY A 91 8.76 4.14 19.82
CA GLY A 91 9.07 5.09 20.89
C GLY A 91 10.58 5.28 21.04
N GLY A 92 11.05 6.51 21.25
CA GLY A 92 12.49 6.77 21.38
C GLY A 92 13.18 5.96 22.49
N ASN A 93 12.42 5.61 23.54
CA ASN A 93 12.84 4.78 24.68
C ASN A 93 12.40 3.31 24.59
N ASP A 94 11.80 2.86 23.47
CA ASP A 94 11.46 1.44 23.27
C ASP A 94 12.74 0.65 22.94
N ALA A 95 13.47 0.31 24.01
CA ALA A 95 14.70 -0.46 23.99
C ALA A 95 14.44 -1.98 24.04
N ALA A 96 13.18 -2.43 24.12
CA ALA A 96 12.87 -3.85 24.07
C ALA A 96 13.40 -4.43 22.76
N TYR A 97 14.20 -5.50 22.85
CA TYR A 97 14.88 -6.11 21.70
C TYR A 97 15.74 -5.12 20.86
N ASN A 98 16.15 -3.97 21.41
CA ASN A 98 16.80 -2.87 20.66
C ASN A 98 15.94 -2.26 19.54
N ARG A 99 14.60 -2.32 19.63
CA ARG A 99 13.63 -1.81 18.64
C ARG A 99 13.98 -0.42 18.12
N ASN A 100 14.19 0.55 19.02
CA ASN A 100 14.54 1.92 18.67
C ASN A 100 15.79 2.05 17.77
N THR A 101 16.86 1.29 18.06
CA THR A 101 18.12 1.31 17.31
C THR A 101 18.00 0.61 15.97
N VAL A 102 17.41 -0.60 15.94
CA VAL A 102 17.24 -1.39 14.71
C VAL A 102 16.34 -0.63 13.72
N VAL A 103 15.26 -0.02 14.22
CA VAL A 103 14.35 0.79 13.41
C VAL A 103 15.03 2.06 12.86
N ALA A 104 15.90 2.72 13.63
CA ALA A 104 16.69 3.83 13.11
C ALA A 104 17.61 3.39 11.95
N GLY A 105 18.19 2.18 12.03
CA GLY A 105 18.96 1.56 10.95
C GLY A 105 18.14 1.29 9.68
N ARG A 106 17.01 0.58 9.81
CA ARG A 106 16.10 0.28 8.69
C ARG A 106 15.51 1.55 8.07
N ALA A 107 15.24 2.57 8.88
CA ALA A 107 14.87 3.88 8.38
C ALA A 107 15.99 4.50 7.54
N ALA A 108 17.25 4.51 8.01
CA ALA A 108 18.36 5.03 7.23
C ALA A 108 18.54 4.29 5.89
N GLU A 109 18.37 2.96 5.88
CA GLU A 109 18.37 2.11 4.68
C GLU A 109 17.28 2.52 3.67
N LEU A 110 16.02 2.63 4.10
CA LEU A 110 14.91 3.16 3.29
C LEU A 110 15.19 4.58 2.76
N GLY A 111 15.93 5.39 3.51
CA GLY A 111 16.34 6.74 3.08
C GLY A 111 17.31 6.71 1.91
N ARG A 112 18.26 5.76 1.91
CA ARG A 112 19.18 5.55 0.78
C ARG A 112 18.45 5.00 -0.44
N LEU A 113 17.50 4.08 -0.26
CA LEU A 113 16.70 3.54 -1.36
C LEU A 113 15.88 4.62 -2.06
N ALA A 114 15.21 5.50 -1.30
CA ALA A 114 14.50 6.65 -1.88
C ALA A 114 15.45 7.67 -2.55
N ALA A 115 16.64 7.92 -2.00
CA ALA A 115 17.62 8.81 -2.63
C ALA A 115 18.21 8.22 -3.93
N ALA A 116 18.33 6.89 -4.03
CA ALA A 116 18.74 6.17 -5.22
C ALA A 116 17.61 6.04 -6.27
N ASP A 117 16.38 6.43 -5.93
CA ASP A 117 15.23 6.45 -6.84
C ASP A 117 14.39 7.73 -6.68
N PRO A 118 14.80 8.85 -7.30
CA PRO A 118 14.08 10.12 -7.20
C PRO A 118 12.65 10.11 -7.79
N GLY A 119 12.27 9.05 -8.52
CA GLY A 119 10.91 8.83 -9.01
C GLY A 119 10.07 7.88 -8.17
N GLY A 120 10.66 7.27 -7.13
CA GLY A 120 10.02 6.27 -6.27
C GLY A 120 9.01 6.85 -5.27
N THR A 121 8.37 5.96 -4.51
CA THR A 121 7.32 6.35 -3.55
C THR A 121 7.89 6.91 -2.25
N GLY A 122 7.27 7.97 -1.71
CA GLY A 122 7.73 8.59 -0.47
C GLY A 122 7.50 7.73 0.78
N HIS A 123 8.55 7.47 1.55
CA HIS A 123 8.47 6.81 2.87
C HIS A 123 8.37 7.85 4.01
N ARG A 124 7.50 7.62 4.99
CA ARG A 124 7.30 8.50 6.16
C ARG A 124 7.93 7.92 7.42
N ARG A 125 8.42 8.79 8.29
CA ARG A 125 9.02 8.43 9.58
C ARG A 125 8.33 9.23 10.67
N ALA A 126 8.13 8.66 11.85
CA ALA A 126 7.84 9.45 13.03
C ALA A 126 8.46 8.80 14.27
N ARG A 127 9.48 9.46 14.82
CA ARG A 127 10.07 9.15 16.12
C ARG A 127 9.59 10.20 17.12
N LYS A 128 9.02 9.77 18.24
CA LYS A 128 8.58 10.69 19.32
C LYS A 128 9.67 10.77 20.39
N ASP A 129 10.50 11.79 20.30
CA ASP A 129 11.54 12.10 21.29
C ASP A 129 11.02 13.16 22.29
N ARG A 130 10.59 12.67 23.47
CA ARG A 130 10.25 13.37 24.73
C ARG A 130 9.41 14.67 24.74
N GLY A 131 8.99 15.25 23.60
CA GLY A 131 8.16 16.45 23.55
C GLY A 131 7.52 16.70 22.19
N GLY A 132 6.20 16.52 22.09
CA GLY A 132 5.40 16.80 20.90
C GLY A 132 5.57 15.81 19.73
N MET A 133 4.59 15.77 18.83
CA MET A 133 4.82 15.27 17.47
C MET A 133 5.49 16.39 16.69
N ARG A 134 6.79 16.25 16.36
CA ARG A 134 7.33 16.99 15.21
C ARG A 134 6.77 16.34 13.96
N GLY A 135 5.89 17.05 13.26
CA GLY A 135 5.33 16.58 11.99
C GLY A 135 6.46 16.34 11.01
N ALA A 136 6.52 15.14 10.43
CA ALA A 136 7.43 14.89 9.32
C ALA A 136 7.06 15.79 8.15
N ASP A 137 8.08 16.49 7.62
CA ASP A 137 7.93 17.52 6.60
C ASP A 137 6.98 17.06 5.50
N HIS A 138 5.96 17.88 5.25
CA HIS A 138 5.03 17.63 4.17
C HIS A 138 5.73 17.95 2.85
N HIS A 139 6.31 16.93 2.21
CA HIS A 139 6.31 16.95 0.76
C HIS A 139 4.85 16.94 0.30
N PRO A 140 4.35 18.00 -0.35
CA PRO A 140 3.01 17.98 -0.89
C PRO A 140 2.94 16.88 -1.94
N HIS A 141 1.86 16.10 -1.94
CA HIS A 141 1.49 15.35 -3.13
C HIS A 141 1.44 16.35 -4.28
N ARG A 142 2.22 16.09 -5.34
CA ARG A 142 2.05 16.78 -6.60
C ARG A 142 0.58 16.62 -6.99
N PRO A 143 -0.22 17.68 -7.17
CA PRO A 143 -1.57 17.53 -7.67
C PRO A 143 -1.47 16.77 -9.00
N GLY A 144 -2.30 15.74 -9.16
CA GLY A 144 -2.33 14.97 -10.39
C GLY A 144 -2.51 15.92 -11.58
N ALA A 145 -1.90 15.58 -12.72
CA ALA A 145 -2.23 16.22 -13.98
C ALA A 145 -3.76 16.28 -14.13
N GLY A 146 -4.27 17.41 -14.62
CA GLY A 146 -5.69 17.71 -14.62
C GLY A 146 -6.53 16.58 -15.21
N SER A 147 -7.77 16.44 -14.73
CA SER A 147 -8.72 15.48 -15.26
C SER A 147 -9.24 15.91 -16.63
N ASP A 148 -8.37 15.81 -17.64
CA ASP A 148 -8.76 15.75 -19.04
C ASP A 148 -9.55 14.46 -19.25
N ARG A 149 -10.86 14.55 -18.98
CA ARG A 149 -11.82 13.53 -19.36
C ARG A 149 -11.74 13.40 -20.89
N PRO A 150 -11.40 12.23 -21.45
CA PRO A 150 -11.60 12.02 -22.88
C PRO A 150 -13.08 12.26 -23.19
N ALA A 151 -13.36 13.07 -24.20
CA ALA A 151 -14.74 13.36 -24.61
C ALA A 151 -15.47 12.04 -24.96
N PRO A 152 -16.77 11.91 -24.64
CA PRO A 152 -17.53 10.72 -25.02
C PRO A 152 -17.50 10.55 -26.53
N PHE A 153 -17.22 9.32 -26.98
CA PHE A 153 -17.15 8.94 -28.38
C PHE A 153 -18.44 9.34 -29.11
N ARG A 154 -18.37 10.38 -29.96
CA ARG A 154 -19.49 10.77 -30.83
C ARG A 154 -19.46 9.89 -32.07
N CYS A 155 -20.47 9.04 -32.23
CA CYS A 155 -20.73 8.40 -33.52
C CYS A 155 -20.96 9.50 -34.59
N PRO A 156 -20.30 9.43 -35.76
CA PRO A 156 -20.56 10.36 -36.85
C PRO A 156 -21.98 10.12 -37.40
N ALA A 157 -22.77 11.18 -37.48
CA ALA A 157 -24.11 11.13 -38.06
C ALA A 157 -24.03 11.29 -39.59
N GLY A 158 -24.30 10.21 -40.31
CA GLY A 158 -24.41 10.15 -41.76
C GLY A 158 -24.51 8.70 -42.21
N SER A 159 -25.41 8.28 -43.10
CA SER A 159 -26.46 9.00 -43.84
C SER A 159 -27.61 8.03 -44.12
N ARG A 160 -28.87 8.44 -43.95
CA ARG A 160 -30.02 7.60 -44.33
C ARG A 160 -30.05 7.40 -45.86
N PRO A 161 -30.19 6.18 -46.39
CA PRO A 161 -30.51 5.97 -47.80
C PRO A 161 -31.92 6.48 -48.11
N PRO A 162 -32.23 6.85 -49.37
CA PRO A 162 -33.53 7.38 -49.75
C PRO A 162 -34.63 6.33 -49.66
N SER A 163 -35.85 6.77 -49.36
CA SER A 163 -37.05 5.93 -49.33
C SER A 163 -37.57 5.67 -50.74
N ASP A 164 -37.58 4.41 -51.19
CA ASP A 164 -38.24 4.05 -52.45
C ASP A 164 -39.76 4.24 -52.37
N ARG A 165 -40.29 5.05 -53.28
CA ARG A 165 -41.72 5.12 -53.57
C ARG A 165 -42.09 3.96 -54.50
N ALA A 166 -42.56 2.85 -53.93
CA ALA A 166 -43.32 1.85 -54.67
C ALA A 166 -44.83 2.01 -54.39
N GLY A 167 -45.53 2.72 -55.28
CA GLY A 167 -46.99 2.83 -55.26
C GLY A 167 -47.61 2.29 -56.54
N GLN A 168 -48.32 1.16 -56.43
CA GLN A 168 -49.33 0.62 -57.35
C GLN A 168 -49.94 -0.60 -56.63
N ARG A 169 -51.20 -0.58 -56.18
CA ARG A 169 -52.44 -0.70 -56.97
C ARG A 169 -52.60 -2.06 -57.67
N ALA A 170 -53.29 -2.98 -57.01
CA ALA A 170 -54.49 -3.67 -57.50
C ALA A 170 -55.33 -4.09 -56.29
#